data_AF-A0A7M2GTA8-F1
#
_entry.id   AF-A0A7M2GTA8-F1
#
_cell.length_a   1.000
_cell.length_b   1.000
_cell.length_c   1.000
_cell.angle_alpha   90.00
_cell.angle_beta   90.00
_cell.angle_gamma   90.00
#
_symmetry.space_group_name_H-M   'P 1'
#
loop_
_entity.id
_entity.type
_entity.pdbx_description
1 polymer ?
#
loop_
_entity_poly.entity_id
_entity_poly.type
_entity_poly.pdbx_seq_one_letter_code
_entity_poly.pdbx_strand_id
1 'polypeptide(L)'
;MTSLEANIKFYETHYDMLRQWFLRPGDKVVLGDRQNRTCRFCGRKPPEVTFRKVAHAIPEALGNKSIESAYECDDCNEGFGRGIENDLGNWSKPTRTFARIRGKTGVPTLKKGGDGKGWRIEYGAAGFNITSYEDDPLYQIDEANQRITFQLKRDSYTPVAVLKAFMKIGLTLLPDEEVGNFPHLMSWVRSTDHSRRFADQCPIIRTFQPGPMPNDLIAAFVLRRKAHVANYPYMFLVLAYGNEVFQVQLPSENTTSP
;
A
#
# COMPACT_ATOMS: atom_id res chain seq x y z
N MET A 1 0.37 -21.03 25.98
CA MET A 1 -0.02 -20.33 24.76
C MET A 1 1.22 -19.62 24.24
N THR A 2 1.67 -19.94 23.03
CA THR A 2 2.78 -19.19 22.40
C THR A 2 2.33 -17.74 22.14
N SER A 3 3.27 -16.82 21.95
CA SER A 3 2.94 -15.44 21.56
C SER A 3 2.13 -15.40 20.26
N LEU A 4 2.38 -16.34 19.35
CA LEU A 4 1.63 -16.48 18.10
C LEU A 4 0.18 -16.89 18.34
N GLU A 5 -0.06 -17.94 19.14
CA GLU A 5 -1.41 -18.38 19.49
C GLU A 5 -2.22 -17.27 20.19
N ALA A 6 -1.57 -16.49 21.06
CA ALA A 6 -2.19 -15.34 21.70
C ALA A 6 -2.61 -14.26 20.70
N ASN A 7 -1.76 -13.96 19.73
CA ASN A 7 -2.04 -12.97 18.70
C ASN A 7 -3.16 -13.43 17.76
N ILE A 8 -3.16 -14.71 17.36
CA ILE A 8 -4.23 -15.28 16.53
C ILE A 8 -5.56 -15.19 17.29
N LYS A 9 -5.58 -15.67 18.54
CA LYS A 9 -6.77 -15.61 19.39
C LYS A 9 -7.28 -14.19 19.55
N PHE A 10 -6.40 -13.20 19.69
CA PHE A 10 -6.78 -11.80 19.76
C PHE A 10 -7.59 -11.37 18.52
N TYR A 11 -7.11 -11.63 17.30
CA TYR A 11 -7.86 -11.24 16.10
C TYR A 11 -9.15 -12.02 15.94
N GLU A 12 -9.14 -13.33 16.23
CA GLU A 12 -10.34 -14.17 16.19
C GLU A 12 -11.42 -13.70 17.16
N THR A 13 -11.05 -13.24 18.35
CA THR A 13 -12.02 -12.74 19.33
C THR A 13 -12.51 -11.35 19.01
N HIS A 14 -11.68 -10.47 18.42
CA HIS A 14 -11.99 -9.05 18.29
C HIS A 14 -12.43 -8.58 16.90
N TYR A 15 -12.11 -9.31 15.84
CA TYR A 15 -12.34 -8.88 14.45
C TYR A 15 -13.02 -9.96 13.60
N ASP A 16 -13.88 -9.52 12.69
CA ASP A 16 -14.38 -10.26 11.55
C ASP A 16 -13.48 -10.01 10.34
N MET A 17 -13.12 -11.06 9.61
CA MET A 17 -12.46 -10.92 8.30
C MET A 17 -13.52 -10.73 7.22
N LEU A 18 -13.77 -9.48 6.81
CA LEU A 18 -14.80 -9.16 5.82
C LEU A 18 -14.43 -9.65 4.42
N ARG A 19 -13.16 -9.49 4.06
CA ARG A 19 -12.61 -9.87 2.76
C ARG A 19 -11.15 -10.25 2.90
N GLN A 20 -10.73 -11.16 2.03
CA GLN A 20 -9.34 -11.56 1.86
C GLN A 20 -9.03 -11.77 0.38
N TRP A 21 -7.80 -11.44 -0.01
CA TRP A 21 -7.28 -11.66 -1.35
C TRP A 21 -5.86 -12.20 -1.28
N PHE A 22 -5.57 -13.17 -2.13
CA PHE A 22 -4.22 -13.66 -2.41
C PHE A 22 -4.03 -13.54 -3.93
N LEU A 23 -3.34 -12.49 -4.35
CA LEU A 23 -3.26 -12.07 -5.75
C LEU A 23 -1.90 -12.42 -6.33
N ARG A 24 -1.91 -13.11 -7.46
CA ARG A 24 -0.75 -13.45 -8.28
C ARG A 24 -0.93 -12.95 -9.71
N PRO A 25 0.16 -12.70 -10.47
CA PRO A 25 0.08 -12.44 -11.89
C PRO A 25 -0.74 -13.52 -12.62
N GLY A 26 -1.73 -13.09 -13.40
CA GLY A 26 -2.65 -13.99 -14.11
C GLY A 26 -4.06 -14.02 -13.51
N ASP A 27 -4.19 -13.77 -12.21
CA ASP A 27 -5.50 -13.57 -11.59
C ASP A 27 -6.18 -12.33 -12.18
N LYS A 28 -7.49 -12.39 -12.41
CA LYS A 28 -8.28 -11.25 -12.88
C LYS A 28 -9.48 -11.03 -11.97
N VAL A 29 -9.42 -9.97 -11.19
CA VAL A 29 -10.48 -9.55 -10.28
C VAL A 29 -10.86 -8.12 -10.63
N VAL A 30 -12.15 -7.87 -10.80
CA VAL A 30 -12.69 -6.53 -10.99
C VAL A 30 -13.65 -6.26 -9.84
N LEU A 31 -13.38 -5.20 -9.08
CA LEU A 31 -14.26 -4.74 -8.02
C LEU A 31 -15.27 -3.73 -8.57
N GLY A 32 -16.52 -3.82 -8.12
CA GLY A 32 -17.60 -2.91 -8.48
C GLY A 32 -18.30 -3.21 -9.80
N ASP A 33 -19.43 -2.54 -10.00
CA ASP A 33 -20.26 -2.70 -11.19
C ASP A 33 -19.78 -1.79 -12.34
N ARG A 34 -19.45 -2.38 -13.50
CA ARG A 34 -19.05 -1.66 -14.71
C ARG A 34 -20.23 -1.01 -15.44
N GLN A 35 -21.46 -1.46 -15.17
CA GLN A 35 -22.67 -0.99 -15.84
C GLN A 35 -23.24 0.25 -15.15
N ASN A 36 -23.40 0.23 -13.82
CA ASN A 36 -23.92 1.35 -13.04
C ASN A 36 -22.83 2.06 -12.23
N ARG A 37 -21.99 2.83 -12.93
CA ARG A 37 -20.80 3.45 -12.32
C ARG A 37 -21.12 4.71 -11.53
N THR A 38 -20.84 4.65 -10.23
CA THR A 38 -20.77 5.79 -9.32
C THR A 38 -19.39 5.81 -8.68
N CYS A 39 -18.69 6.94 -8.73
CA CYS A 39 -17.35 7.01 -8.17
C CYS A 39 -17.44 6.93 -6.64
N ARG A 40 -16.85 5.90 -6.05
CA ARG A 40 -16.84 5.65 -4.59
C ARG A 40 -16.18 6.79 -3.80
N PHE A 41 -15.24 7.50 -4.41
CA PHE A 41 -14.49 8.56 -3.74
C PHE A 41 -15.12 9.95 -3.89
N CYS A 42 -15.77 10.24 -5.01
CA CYS A 42 -16.36 11.56 -5.26
C CYS A 42 -17.87 11.61 -5.41
N GLY A 43 -18.54 10.47 -5.43
CA GLY A 43 -20.00 10.36 -5.58
C GLY A 43 -20.53 10.70 -6.97
N ARG A 44 -19.72 11.31 -7.85
CA ARG A 44 -20.11 11.70 -9.20
C ARG A 44 -20.30 10.49 -10.13
N LYS A 45 -21.19 10.65 -11.11
CA LYS A 45 -21.57 9.64 -12.12
C LYS A 45 -21.40 10.22 -13.54
N PRO A 46 -21.44 9.40 -14.60
CA PRO A 46 -21.55 9.92 -15.96
C PRO A 46 -22.83 10.76 -16.13
N PRO A 47 -22.80 11.86 -16.91
CA PRO A 47 -21.69 12.34 -17.74
C PRO A 47 -20.69 13.28 -17.03
N GLU A 48 -20.87 13.61 -15.75
CA GLU A 48 -19.99 14.55 -15.02
C GLU A 48 -18.54 14.07 -14.91
N VAL A 49 -18.35 12.75 -14.88
CA VAL A 49 -17.04 12.10 -14.86
C VAL A 49 -17.02 10.90 -15.80
N THR A 50 -15.83 10.54 -16.28
CA THR A 50 -15.61 9.34 -17.09
C THR A 50 -14.93 8.23 -16.31
N PHE A 51 -15.03 7.01 -16.82
CA PHE A 51 -14.41 5.81 -16.25
C PHE A 51 -13.75 5.01 -17.39
N ARG A 52 -12.93 5.70 -18.19
CA ARG A 52 -12.28 5.13 -19.38
C ARG A 52 -10.92 4.51 -19.02
N LYS A 53 -10.30 4.97 -17.93
CA LYS A 53 -9.01 4.50 -17.46
C LYS A 53 -9.17 3.29 -16.55
N VAL A 54 -8.21 2.38 -16.64
CA VAL A 54 -8.10 1.28 -15.69
C VAL A 54 -7.60 1.85 -14.37
N ALA A 55 -8.41 1.75 -13.32
CA ALA A 55 -8.00 2.03 -11.95
C ALA A 55 -7.60 0.73 -11.27
N HIS A 56 -6.51 0.77 -10.50
CA HIS A 56 -6.04 -0.38 -9.73
C HIS A 56 -6.45 -0.24 -8.27
N ALA A 57 -7.03 -1.28 -7.68
CA ALA A 57 -7.42 -1.24 -6.26
C ALA A 57 -6.19 -1.19 -5.34
N ILE A 58 -5.11 -1.87 -5.76
CA ILE A 58 -3.77 -1.80 -5.17
C ILE A 58 -2.84 -1.21 -6.24
N PRO A 59 -2.00 -0.20 -5.95
CA PRO A 59 -1.15 0.40 -6.97
C PRO A 59 -0.26 -0.63 -7.67
N GLU A 60 -0.18 -0.56 -8.99
CA GLU A 60 0.65 -1.45 -9.82
C GLU A 60 2.13 -1.40 -9.37
N ALA A 61 2.57 -0.25 -8.85
CA ALA A 61 3.91 -0.08 -8.32
C ALA A 61 4.23 -1.04 -7.16
N LEU A 62 3.22 -1.52 -6.40
CA LEU A 62 3.39 -2.54 -5.36
C LEU A 62 3.39 -3.98 -5.91
N GLY A 63 3.34 -4.15 -7.23
CA GLY A 63 3.31 -5.46 -7.89
C GLY A 63 1.93 -5.94 -8.31
N ASN A 64 0.88 -5.15 -8.10
CA ASN A 64 -0.48 -5.56 -8.48
C ASN A 64 -0.63 -5.64 -10.00
N LYS A 65 -1.02 -6.81 -10.49
CA LYS A 65 -1.37 -7.07 -11.91
C LYS A 65 -2.78 -7.64 -12.06
N SER A 66 -3.54 -7.72 -10.98
CA SER A 66 -4.65 -8.66 -10.86
C SER A 66 -5.97 -8.03 -10.45
N ILE A 67 -5.96 -7.06 -9.53
CA ILE A 67 -7.18 -6.44 -9.00
C ILE A 67 -7.38 -5.02 -9.55
N GLU A 68 -8.44 -4.87 -10.35
CA GLU A 68 -8.90 -3.61 -10.92
C GLU A 68 -10.13 -3.09 -10.14
N SER A 69 -10.34 -1.79 -10.20
CA SER A 69 -11.47 -1.10 -9.56
C SER A 69 -12.34 -0.42 -10.61
N ALA A 70 -13.62 -0.77 -10.65
CA ALA A 70 -14.65 -0.01 -11.37
C ALA A 70 -15.25 1.12 -10.51
N TYR A 71 -14.85 1.23 -9.23
CA TYR A 71 -15.34 2.22 -8.28
C TYR A 71 -14.73 3.62 -8.45
N GLU A 72 -13.72 3.79 -9.31
CA GLU A 72 -12.94 5.03 -9.39
C GLU A 72 -13.08 5.69 -10.77
N CYS A 73 -13.51 6.95 -10.80
CA CYS A 73 -13.54 7.73 -12.03
C CYS A 73 -12.15 8.20 -12.44
N ASP A 74 -12.01 8.63 -13.70
CA ASP A 74 -10.74 9.05 -14.31
C ASP A 74 -10.09 10.21 -13.52
N ASP A 75 -10.87 11.20 -13.08
CA ASP A 75 -10.37 12.32 -12.27
C ASP A 75 -9.73 11.86 -10.96
N CYS A 76 -10.42 10.96 -10.23
CA CYS A 76 -9.92 10.45 -8.96
C CYS A 76 -8.69 9.55 -9.17
N ASN A 77 -8.75 8.66 -10.15
CA ASN A 77 -7.64 7.77 -10.51
C ASN A 77 -6.37 8.56 -10.84
N GLU A 78 -6.48 9.56 -11.71
CA GLU A 78 -5.35 10.43 -12.02
C GLU A 78 -4.88 11.26 -10.82
N GLY A 79 -5.82 11.77 -10.02
CA GLY A 79 -5.51 12.54 -8.82
C GLY A 79 -4.70 11.73 -7.81
N PHE A 80 -5.10 10.49 -7.54
CA PHE A 80 -4.35 9.58 -6.67
C PHE A 80 -3.02 9.18 -7.28
N GLY A 81 -2.99 8.84 -8.58
CA GLY A 81 -1.78 8.46 -9.30
C GLY A 81 -0.71 9.55 -9.33
N ARG A 82 -1.09 10.82 -9.51
CA ARG A 82 -0.15 11.97 -9.45
C ARG A 82 0.20 12.38 -8.03
N GLY A 83 -0.66 12.11 -7.06
CA GLY A 83 -0.49 12.47 -5.66
C GLY A 83 -0.08 11.29 -4.79
N ILE A 84 -0.98 10.84 -3.92
CA ILE A 84 -0.69 9.91 -2.82
C ILE A 84 -0.06 8.59 -3.26
N GLU A 85 -0.41 8.04 -4.43
CA GLU A 85 0.17 6.78 -4.92
C GLU A 85 1.62 6.97 -5.42
N ASN A 86 1.94 8.15 -5.94
CA ASN A 86 3.31 8.51 -6.31
C ASN A 86 4.19 8.62 -5.04
N ASP A 87 3.70 9.26 -3.99
CA ASP A 87 4.40 9.32 -2.69
C ASP A 87 4.62 7.93 -2.08
N LEU A 88 3.61 7.05 -2.13
CA LEU A 88 3.74 5.65 -1.71
C LEU A 88 4.78 4.91 -2.57
N GLY A 89 4.80 5.17 -3.88
CA GLY A 89 5.81 4.66 -4.79
C GLY A 89 7.23 5.09 -4.39
N ASN A 90 7.43 6.38 -4.13
CA ASN A 90 8.72 6.93 -3.72
C ASN A 90 9.20 6.35 -2.38
N TRP A 91 8.29 6.25 -1.42
CA TRP A 91 8.59 5.71 -0.09
C TRP A 91 8.93 4.21 -0.10
N SER A 92 8.18 3.40 -0.85
CA SER A 92 8.35 1.95 -0.92
C SER A 92 9.42 1.50 -1.92
N LYS A 93 9.99 2.40 -2.70
CA LYS A 93 10.95 2.08 -3.77
C LYS A 93 12.10 1.19 -3.29
N PRO A 94 12.83 1.48 -2.18
CA PRO A 94 13.94 0.64 -1.75
C PRO A 94 13.50 -0.79 -1.42
N THR A 95 12.45 -0.96 -0.60
CA THR A 95 12.00 -2.28 -0.19
C THR A 95 11.51 -3.11 -1.37
N ARG A 96 10.83 -2.49 -2.35
CA ARG A 96 10.39 -3.16 -3.58
C ARG A 96 11.54 -3.55 -4.52
N THR A 97 12.60 -2.74 -4.59
CA THR A 97 13.81 -3.11 -5.34
C THR A 97 14.41 -4.40 -4.79
N PHE A 98 14.64 -4.47 -3.48
CA PHE A 98 15.24 -5.65 -2.83
C PHE A 98 14.31 -6.86 -2.80
N ALA A 99 13.00 -6.65 -2.69
CA ALA A 99 12.01 -7.70 -2.83
C ALA A 99 11.80 -8.16 -4.28
N ARG A 100 12.45 -7.52 -5.28
CA ARG A 100 12.33 -7.84 -6.72
C ARG A 100 10.89 -7.73 -7.23
N ILE A 101 10.15 -6.76 -6.70
CA ILE A 101 8.75 -6.52 -7.07
C ILE A 101 8.70 -5.78 -8.39
N ARG A 102 7.91 -6.31 -9.33
CA ARG A 102 7.78 -5.76 -10.69
C ARG A 102 6.61 -4.79 -10.77
N GLY A 103 6.90 -3.52 -11.01
CA GLY A 103 5.91 -2.51 -11.36
C GLY A 103 5.58 -2.51 -12.85
N LYS A 104 5.20 -1.35 -13.38
CA LYS A 104 4.89 -1.15 -14.81
C LYS A 104 6.10 -1.35 -15.72
N THR A 105 7.27 -0.87 -15.30
CA THR A 105 8.53 -0.86 -16.08
C THR A 105 9.57 -1.85 -15.57
N GLY A 106 9.14 -2.87 -14.81
CA GLY A 106 10.03 -3.87 -14.19
C GLY A 106 10.33 -3.58 -12.72
N VAL A 107 11.45 -4.10 -12.21
CA VAL A 107 11.90 -3.86 -10.84
C VAL A 107 12.48 -2.44 -10.74
N PRO A 108 12.09 -1.64 -9.74
CA PRO A 108 12.58 -0.26 -9.64
C PRO A 108 14.10 -0.20 -9.42
N THR A 109 14.77 0.71 -10.12
CA THR A 109 16.18 1.03 -9.93
C THR A 109 16.37 2.07 -8.84
N LEU A 110 17.29 1.84 -7.91
CA LEU A 110 17.76 2.86 -6.98
C LEU A 110 19.02 3.52 -7.57
N LYS A 111 19.10 4.84 -7.50
CA LYS A 111 20.28 5.59 -7.95
C LYS A 111 20.39 6.90 -7.19
N LYS A 112 21.60 7.42 -7.07
CA LYS A 112 21.80 8.84 -6.70
C LYS A 112 21.21 9.72 -7.82
N GLY A 113 20.42 10.72 -7.47
CA GLY A 113 19.94 11.73 -8.43
C GLY A 113 21.03 12.76 -8.75
N GLY A 114 20.96 13.38 -9.94
CA GLY A 114 21.87 14.45 -10.40
C GLY A 114 22.76 14.06 -11.58
N ASP A 115 23.35 15.06 -12.24
CA ASP A 115 24.31 14.91 -13.34
C ASP A 115 25.72 14.63 -12.77
N GLY A 116 26.04 13.35 -12.53
CA GLY A 116 27.37 12.96 -12.04
C GLY A 116 27.56 11.46 -11.81
N LYS A 117 28.80 11.09 -11.45
CA LYS A 117 29.12 9.75 -10.95
C LYS A 117 28.32 9.50 -9.67
N GLY A 118 27.52 8.45 -9.64
CA GLY A 118 26.66 8.13 -8.51
C GLY A 118 26.39 6.64 -8.43
N TRP A 119 26.05 6.18 -7.23
CA TRP A 119 25.73 4.78 -7.03
C TRP A 119 24.45 4.39 -7.76
N ARG A 120 24.35 3.10 -8.10
CA ARG A 120 23.21 2.50 -8.80
C ARG A 120 22.99 1.07 -8.30
N ILE A 121 21.75 0.73 -8.00
CA ILE A 121 21.30 -0.62 -7.70
C ILE A 121 20.16 -0.96 -8.66
N GLU A 122 20.35 -2.00 -9.45
CA GLU A 122 19.33 -2.52 -10.36
C GLU A 122 19.27 -4.04 -10.32
N TYR A 123 18.12 -4.58 -10.73
CA TYR A 123 17.92 -6.03 -10.84
C TYR A 123 17.78 -6.39 -12.33
N GLY A 124 18.74 -7.16 -12.83
CA GLY A 124 18.79 -7.63 -14.22
C GLY A 124 18.69 -9.15 -14.34
N ALA A 125 18.99 -9.67 -15.52
CA ALA A 125 18.91 -11.11 -15.81
C ALA A 125 19.88 -11.96 -14.94
N ALA A 126 21.06 -11.41 -14.62
CA ALA A 126 22.07 -12.07 -13.79
C ALA A 126 21.89 -11.84 -12.28
N GLY A 127 20.83 -11.15 -11.85
CA GLY A 127 20.60 -10.77 -10.44
C GLY A 127 20.83 -9.29 -10.17
N PHE A 128 21.23 -8.95 -8.95
CA PHE A 128 21.51 -7.56 -8.57
C PHE A 128 22.84 -7.08 -9.14
N ASN A 129 22.82 -5.91 -9.77
CA ASN A 129 24.00 -5.15 -10.14
C ASN A 129 24.09 -3.92 -9.24
N ILE A 130 25.17 -3.82 -8.48
CA ILE A 130 25.43 -2.74 -7.52
C ILE A 130 26.72 -2.04 -7.92
N THR A 131 26.60 -0.77 -8.30
CA THR A 131 27.74 0.11 -8.58
C THR A 131 27.81 1.18 -7.49
N SER A 132 28.97 1.34 -6.87
CA SER A 132 29.30 2.36 -5.87
C SER A 132 30.72 2.87 -6.12
N TYR A 133 31.03 4.07 -5.65
CA TYR A 133 32.35 4.68 -5.79
C TYR A 133 32.98 4.90 -4.41
N GLU A 134 34.31 4.80 -4.31
CA GLU A 134 35.04 4.90 -3.04
C GLU A 134 34.87 6.27 -2.36
N ASP A 135 34.77 7.35 -3.15
CA ASP A 135 34.64 8.72 -2.64
C ASP A 135 33.25 9.05 -2.04
N ASP A 136 32.25 8.18 -2.28
CA ASP A 136 30.87 8.31 -1.77
C ASP A 136 30.23 6.92 -1.61
N PRO A 137 30.66 6.15 -0.58
CA PRO A 137 30.26 4.77 -0.45
C PRO A 137 28.78 4.65 -0.04
N LEU A 138 28.00 3.88 -0.80
CA LEU A 138 26.60 3.56 -0.49
C LEU A 138 26.47 2.60 0.71
N TYR A 139 27.56 1.91 1.07
CA TYR A 139 27.55 0.82 2.03
C TYR A 139 28.67 0.94 3.08
N GLN A 140 28.46 0.26 4.20
CA GLN A 140 29.46 0.03 5.24
C GLN A 140 29.69 -1.48 5.36
N ILE A 141 30.96 -1.91 5.39
CA ILE A 141 31.35 -3.31 5.61
C ILE A 141 31.86 -3.45 7.04
N ASP A 142 31.28 -4.41 7.75
CA ASP A 142 31.76 -4.91 9.03
C ASP A 142 32.19 -6.37 8.80
N GLU A 143 33.48 -6.55 8.53
CA GLU A 143 34.05 -7.87 8.20
C GLU A 143 34.01 -8.83 9.39
N ALA A 144 34.20 -8.32 10.60
CA ALA A 144 34.19 -9.11 11.83
C ALA A 144 32.83 -9.78 12.06
N ASN A 145 31.74 -9.08 11.74
CA ASN A 145 30.37 -9.60 11.86
C ASN A 145 29.79 -10.07 10.52
N GLN A 146 30.60 -10.13 9.45
CA GLN A 146 30.19 -10.50 8.09
C GLN A 146 28.94 -9.73 7.61
N ARG A 147 28.89 -8.42 7.87
CA ARG A 147 27.71 -7.57 7.61
C ARG A 147 28.01 -6.47 6.62
N ILE A 148 27.13 -6.31 5.63
CA ILE A 148 27.11 -5.16 4.74
C ILE A 148 25.84 -4.35 5.01
N THR A 149 26.00 -3.06 5.30
CA THR A 149 24.88 -2.14 5.59
C THR A 149 24.77 -1.12 4.46
N PHE A 150 23.63 -1.07 3.77
CA PHE A 150 23.37 -0.07 2.72
C PHE A 150 22.59 1.12 3.29
N GLN A 151 23.09 2.33 3.05
CA GLN A 151 22.39 3.57 3.42
C GLN A 151 21.56 4.09 2.24
N LEU A 152 20.34 3.56 2.13
CA LEU A 152 19.47 3.83 0.98
C LEU A 152 18.61 5.07 1.22
N LYS A 153 18.72 6.04 0.32
CA LYS A 153 17.82 7.21 0.31
C LYS A 153 16.52 6.88 -0.43
N ARG A 154 15.38 7.20 0.17
CA ARG A 154 14.07 7.22 -0.51
C ARG A 154 13.97 8.44 -1.41
N ASP A 155 13.29 8.30 -2.54
CA ASP A 155 12.87 9.46 -3.34
C ASP A 155 11.97 10.37 -2.48
N SER A 156 11.87 11.65 -2.79
CA SER A 156 11.06 12.60 -2.01
C SER A 156 9.60 12.14 -1.88
N TYR A 157 9.08 12.15 -0.67
CA TYR A 157 7.70 11.78 -0.38
C TYR A 157 7.15 12.55 0.82
N THR A 158 5.82 12.64 0.89
CA THR A 158 5.07 13.19 2.02
C THR A 158 4.51 12.05 2.89
N PRO A 159 4.91 11.90 4.16
CA PRO A 159 4.46 10.79 5.01
C PRO A 159 2.93 10.65 5.13
N VAL A 160 2.21 11.76 5.23
CA VAL A 160 0.74 11.75 5.30
C VAL A 160 0.12 11.28 3.97
N ALA A 161 0.75 11.58 2.84
CA ALA A 161 0.31 11.09 1.53
C ALA A 161 0.46 9.56 1.44
N VAL A 162 1.56 9.00 1.97
CA VAL A 162 1.76 7.54 2.06
C VAL A 162 0.65 6.88 2.89
N LEU A 163 0.31 7.45 4.04
CA LEU A 163 -0.81 6.96 4.88
C LEU A 163 -2.13 7.00 4.11
N LYS A 164 -2.44 8.13 3.46
CA LYS A 164 -3.64 8.26 2.62
C LYS A 164 -3.69 7.21 1.51
N ALA A 165 -2.56 6.87 0.89
CA ALA A 165 -2.50 5.86 -0.16
C ALA A 165 -2.85 4.46 0.38
N PHE A 166 -2.35 4.07 1.55
CA PHE A 166 -2.78 2.83 2.20
C PHE A 166 -4.27 2.85 2.54
N MET A 167 -4.78 3.96 3.07
CA MET A 167 -6.21 4.09 3.38
C MET A 167 -7.06 4.04 2.11
N LYS A 168 -6.63 4.63 0.99
CA LYS A 168 -7.28 4.53 -0.32
C LYS A 168 -7.40 3.08 -0.80
N ILE A 169 -6.34 2.29 -0.62
CA ILE A 169 -6.37 0.84 -0.91
C ILE A 169 -7.46 0.18 -0.07
N GLY A 170 -7.44 0.40 1.24
CA GLY A 170 -8.42 -0.16 2.17
C GLY A 170 -9.86 0.21 1.79
N LEU A 171 -10.11 1.50 1.53
CA LEU A 171 -11.41 2.04 1.09
C LEU A 171 -11.90 1.44 -0.24
N THR A 172 -10.99 1.09 -1.14
CA THR A 172 -11.34 0.42 -2.41
C THR A 172 -11.71 -1.04 -2.20
N LEU A 173 -11.05 -1.71 -1.25
CA LEU A 173 -11.28 -3.10 -0.91
C LEU A 173 -12.52 -3.32 -0.03
N LEU A 174 -13.09 -2.27 0.58
CA LEU A 174 -14.30 -2.38 1.38
C LEU A 174 -15.48 -2.97 0.58
N PRO A 175 -16.29 -3.84 1.20
CA PRO A 175 -17.57 -4.23 0.64
C PRO A 175 -18.55 -3.03 0.66
N ASP A 176 -19.52 -3.01 -0.26
CA ASP A 176 -20.37 -1.82 -0.49
C ASP A 176 -21.20 -1.44 0.74
N GLU A 177 -21.57 -2.41 1.58
CA GLU A 177 -22.35 -2.21 2.81
C GLU A 177 -21.59 -1.39 3.87
N GLU A 178 -20.26 -1.39 3.84
CA GLU A 178 -19.42 -0.67 4.80
C GLU A 178 -19.04 0.73 4.34
N VAL A 179 -19.20 1.05 3.05
CA VAL A 179 -18.74 2.34 2.47
C VAL A 179 -19.40 3.54 3.15
N GLY A 180 -20.66 3.40 3.58
CA GLY A 180 -21.41 4.45 4.28
C GLY A 180 -20.75 4.94 5.58
N ASN A 181 -19.83 4.16 6.16
CA ASN A 181 -19.13 4.50 7.39
C ASN A 181 -17.89 5.40 7.17
N PHE A 182 -17.50 5.67 5.91
CA PHE A 182 -16.23 6.33 5.60
C PHE A 182 -16.30 7.62 4.72
N PRO A 183 -17.39 8.41 4.69
CA PRO A 183 -17.43 9.60 3.82
C PRO A 183 -16.34 10.63 4.15
N HIS A 184 -16.05 10.86 5.44
CA HIS A 184 -14.97 11.75 5.88
C HIS A 184 -13.60 11.24 5.42
N LEU A 185 -13.35 9.93 5.52
CA LEU A 185 -12.08 9.34 5.11
C LEU A 185 -11.91 9.39 3.59
N MET A 186 -12.96 9.13 2.82
CA MET A 186 -12.98 9.30 1.36
C MET A 186 -12.65 10.74 0.94
N SER A 187 -13.23 11.73 1.63
CA SER A 187 -12.92 13.15 1.43
C SER A 187 -11.46 13.46 1.76
N TRP A 188 -10.96 12.92 2.88
CA TRP A 188 -9.59 13.18 3.34
C TRP A 188 -8.53 12.59 2.41
N VAL A 189 -8.69 11.34 1.94
CA VAL A 189 -7.72 10.72 1.02
C VAL A 189 -7.66 11.45 -0.33
N ARG A 190 -8.76 12.07 -0.76
CA ARG A 190 -8.82 12.91 -1.97
C ARG A 190 -8.19 14.30 -1.80
N SER A 191 -8.12 14.80 -0.57
CA SER A 191 -7.58 16.13 -0.32
C SER A 191 -6.06 16.17 -0.58
N THR A 192 -5.62 17.20 -1.30
CA THR A 192 -4.19 17.52 -1.52
C THR A 192 -3.54 18.19 -0.31
N ASP A 193 -4.33 18.58 0.70
CA ASP A 193 -3.80 19.03 1.98
C ASP A 193 -3.28 17.82 2.79
N HIS A 194 -1.99 17.85 3.07
CA HIS A 194 -1.28 16.84 3.85
C HIS A 194 -0.99 17.29 5.30
N SER A 195 -1.71 18.30 5.79
CA SER A 195 -1.71 18.65 7.21
C SER A 195 -2.10 17.46 8.10
N ARG A 196 -1.45 17.35 9.26
CA ARG A 196 -1.56 16.18 10.16
C ARG A 196 -2.81 16.24 11.05
N ARG A 197 -4.01 16.40 10.49
CA ARG A 197 -5.24 16.58 11.29
C ARG A 197 -5.48 15.45 12.30
N PHE A 198 -5.33 14.20 11.87
CA PHE A 198 -5.44 13.00 12.71
C PHE A 198 -4.41 11.91 12.36
N ALA A 199 -3.51 12.20 11.42
CA ALA A 199 -2.55 11.23 10.89
C ALA A 199 -1.65 10.65 11.99
N ASP A 200 -1.27 11.46 12.99
CA ASP A 200 -0.43 11.03 14.11
C ASP A 200 -1.14 10.00 15.03
N GLN A 201 -2.48 9.90 14.95
CA GLN A 201 -3.28 8.90 15.67
C GLN A 201 -3.50 7.61 14.85
N CYS A 202 -3.01 7.56 13.61
CA CYS A 202 -3.18 6.46 12.68
C CYS A 202 -1.84 5.85 12.28
N PRO A 203 -1.11 5.20 13.21
CA PRO A 203 0.16 4.59 12.87
C PRO A 203 -0.02 3.46 11.85
N ILE A 204 0.96 3.31 10.98
CA ILE A 204 1.12 2.11 10.14
C ILE A 204 1.95 1.13 10.94
N ILE A 205 1.35 0.00 11.34
CA ILE A 205 2.08 -1.09 11.98
C ILE A 205 2.77 -1.87 10.87
N ARG A 206 4.11 -1.83 10.87
CA ARG A 206 4.95 -2.53 9.89
C ARG A 206 5.61 -3.74 10.54
N THR A 207 5.46 -4.89 9.90
CA THR A 207 6.20 -6.12 10.25
C THR A 207 7.03 -6.56 9.06
N PHE A 208 8.30 -6.88 9.32
CA PHE A 208 9.19 -7.49 8.34
C PHE A 208 9.28 -8.99 8.59
N GLN A 209 9.00 -9.79 7.56
CA GLN A 209 9.09 -11.25 7.61
C GLN A 209 10.41 -11.69 6.98
N PRO A 210 11.39 -12.19 7.76
CA PRO A 210 12.67 -12.62 7.22
C PRO A 210 12.51 -13.92 6.41
N GLY A 211 13.45 -14.14 5.48
CA GLY A 211 13.51 -15.35 4.67
C GLY A 211 12.94 -15.19 3.25
N PRO A 212 12.99 -16.26 2.44
CA PRO A 212 12.49 -16.23 1.07
C PRO A 212 10.98 -16.03 1.04
N MET A 213 10.53 -14.94 0.41
CA MET A 213 9.11 -14.67 0.17
C MET A 213 8.85 -14.57 -1.33
N PRO A 214 7.67 -15.00 -1.82
CA PRO A 214 7.28 -14.77 -3.20
C PRO A 214 7.26 -13.27 -3.51
N ASN A 215 7.87 -12.88 -4.63
CA ASN A 215 7.90 -11.47 -5.08
C ASN A 215 6.73 -11.11 -6.01
N ASP A 216 5.82 -12.05 -6.20
CA ASP A 216 4.67 -12.00 -7.09
C ASP A 216 3.36 -12.31 -6.36
N LEU A 217 3.37 -12.33 -5.03
CA LEU A 217 2.19 -12.53 -4.21
C LEU A 217 1.87 -11.25 -3.44
N ILE A 218 0.63 -10.80 -3.55
CA ILE A 218 0.06 -9.77 -2.67
C ILE A 218 -1.05 -10.42 -1.85
N ALA A 219 -0.96 -10.32 -0.53
CA ALA A 219 -2.08 -10.68 0.35
C ALA A 219 -2.72 -9.41 0.90
N ALA A 220 -4.04 -9.33 0.85
CA ALA A 220 -4.79 -8.21 1.42
C ALA A 220 -5.94 -8.74 2.27
N PHE A 221 -6.19 -8.12 3.42
CA PHE A 221 -7.29 -8.45 4.32
C PHE A 221 -7.96 -7.17 4.79
N VAL A 222 -9.29 -7.22 4.87
CA VAL A 222 -10.11 -6.17 5.48
C VAL A 222 -10.73 -6.76 6.74
N LEU A 223 -10.35 -6.21 7.90
CA LEU A 223 -10.79 -6.68 9.21
C LEU A 223 -11.71 -5.64 9.84
N ARG A 224 -12.93 -6.03 10.19
CA ARG A 224 -13.90 -5.19 10.90
C ARG A 224 -13.98 -5.60 12.36
N ARG A 225 -13.90 -4.63 13.26
CA ARG A 225 -14.09 -4.87 14.70
C ARG A 225 -15.49 -5.44 14.94
N LYS A 226 -15.59 -6.52 15.73
CA LYS A 226 -16.88 -7.11 16.11
C LYS A 226 -17.72 -6.13 16.93
N ALA A 227 -19.04 -6.21 16.79
CA ALA A 227 -19.97 -5.26 17.42
C ALA A 227 -19.85 -5.20 18.96
N HIS A 228 -19.56 -6.33 19.62
CA HIS A 228 -19.42 -6.40 21.07
C HIS A 228 -18.07 -5.87 21.59
N VAL A 229 -17.16 -5.48 20.69
CA VAL A 229 -15.81 -5.01 21.04
C VAL A 229 -15.75 -3.48 20.92
N ALA A 230 -15.27 -2.84 21.99
CA ALA A 230 -15.02 -1.40 22.05
C ALA A 230 -13.51 -1.10 22.10
N ASN A 231 -13.15 0.19 22.00
CA ASN A 231 -11.78 0.72 22.23
C ASN A 231 -10.68 0.26 21.25
N TYR A 232 -11.01 -0.55 20.25
CA TYR A 232 -10.11 -0.85 19.13
C TYR A 232 -10.56 -0.15 17.85
N PRO A 233 -9.67 0.08 16.87
CA PRO A 233 -10.03 0.69 15.59
C PRO A 233 -11.14 -0.09 14.89
N TYR A 234 -12.10 0.63 14.30
CA TYR A 234 -13.26 0.01 13.67
C TYR A 234 -12.89 -0.92 12.52
N MET A 235 -11.90 -0.53 11.71
CA MET A 235 -11.53 -1.25 10.50
C MET A 235 -10.01 -1.23 10.30
N PHE A 236 -9.45 -2.35 9.85
CA PHE A 236 -8.06 -2.44 9.41
C PHE A 236 -7.98 -2.94 7.97
N LEU A 237 -7.06 -2.34 7.22
CA LEU A 237 -6.41 -2.98 6.09
C LEU A 237 -5.16 -3.70 6.61
N VAL A 238 -4.98 -4.96 6.24
CA VAL A 238 -3.69 -5.66 6.31
C VAL A 238 -3.23 -5.93 4.89
N LEU A 239 -2.06 -5.40 4.49
CA LEU A 239 -1.48 -5.56 3.16
C LEU A 239 -0.08 -6.15 3.28
N ALA A 240 0.15 -7.29 2.64
CA ALA A 240 1.44 -7.96 2.59
C ALA A 240 1.93 -8.11 1.15
N TYR A 241 3.20 -7.81 0.92
CA TYR A 241 3.88 -8.03 -0.35
C TYR A 241 5.39 -8.16 -0.12
N GLY A 242 6.04 -9.09 -0.82
CA GLY A 242 7.44 -9.43 -0.55
C GLY A 242 7.63 -9.83 0.93
N ASN A 243 8.54 -9.13 1.62
CA ASN A 243 8.84 -9.37 3.03
C ASN A 243 8.12 -8.40 3.98
N GLU A 244 7.23 -7.55 3.46
CA GLU A 244 6.58 -6.48 4.22
C GLU A 244 5.13 -6.84 4.52
N VAL A 245 4.70 -6.57 5.75
CA VAL A 245 3.29 -6.59 6.15
C VAL A 245 2.96 -5.25 6.79
N PHE A 246 1.92 -4.60 6.29
CA PHE A 246 1.40 -3.33 6.79
C PHE A 246 0.00 -3.52 7.33
N GLN A 247 -0.24 -3.16 8.58
CA GLN A 247 -1.57 -3.04 9.15
C GLN A 247 -1.89 -1.56 9.36
N VAL A 248 -2.98 -1.11 8.76
CA VAL A 248 -3.37 0.30 8.66
C VAL A 248 -4.83 0.44 9.06
N GLN A 249 -5.11 1.27 10.06
CA GLN A 249 -6.48 1.53 10.45
C GLN A 249 -7.19 2.40 9.40
N LEU A 250 -8.47 2.13 9.17
CA LEU A 250 -9.38 3.01 8.47
C LEU A 250 -10.29 3.64 9.54
N PRO A 251 -10.05 4.90 9.95
CA PRO A 251 -10.91 5.55 10.94
C PRO A 251 -12.32 5.71 10.38
N SER A 252 -13.31 5.50 11.24
CA SER A 252 -14.71 5.80 10.97
C SER A 252 -15.24 6.74 12.05
N GLU A 253 -16.04 7.73 11.65
CA GLU A 253 -16.80 8.59 12.57
C GLU A 253 -18.03 7.86 13.12
N ASN A 254 -18.52 6.83 12.40
CA ASN A 254 -19.55 5.92 12.89
C ASN A 254 -18.88 4.85 13.75
N THR A 255 -18.76 5.12 15.04
CA THR A 255 -18.11 4.19 16.00
C THR A 255 -18.98 3.01 16.41
N THR A 256 -20.25 3.00 16.00
CA THR A 256 -21.22 1.93 16.21
C THR A 256 -21.20 0.96 15.03
N SER A 257 -20.84 -0.29 15.27
CA SER A 257 -21.12 -1.38 14.33
C SER A 257 -22.65 -1.46 14.14
N PRO A 258 -23.17 -1.59 12.91
CA PRO A 258 -24.59 -1.81 12.68
C PRO A 258 -25.09 -3.08 13.39
#